data_AF-A0A6D2KA00-F1
#
_entry.id   AF-A0A6D2KA00-F1
#
_cell.length_a   1.000
_cell.length_b   1.000
_cell.length_c   1.000
_cell.angle_alpha   90.00
_cell.angle_beta   90.00
_cell.angle_gamma   90.00
#
_symmetry.space_group_name_H-M   'P 1'
#
loop_
_entity.id
_entity.type
_entity.pdbx_description
1 polymer ?
#
loop_
_entity_poly.entity_id
_entity_poly.type
_entity_poly.pdbx_seq_one_letter_code
_entity_poly.pdbx_strand_id
1 'polypeptide(L)'
;MAKDKEKQNTENPSSLSCLKNISFPFNTTFLIANAIFLVTSAFWFVTVSTLHYRTDECNRLVTTPGIFVSFSLLVMTLTGFYAAYFKSDCLFRIHFFIFFLWMFVVVAKAVFVYCLEQETNPRLFPGTKINEYRFDDYSGWVRRLVIKDDEWYRTRRCLVKDNVCNNLFSNQNMSAAEFYQMNLTPIQIFVFPVKFWGDFCRRLCGNMSGRKETVLDLAKFVDKGVQVKLTGGRQVTGTLKGYDQLLNLVLDEAVEFVRDHDDPLKTTDQTRRLGLIVCRGTAVMLVSPTDGTEEIANPFVQSEAV
;
A
#
# COMPACT_ATOMS: atom_id res chain seq x y z
N MET A 1 -3.25 -85.45 17.30
CA MET A 1 -4.37 -84.73 16.66
C MET A 1 -4.63 -83.47 17.47
N ALA A 2 -4.11 -82.34 16.99
CA ALA A 2 -4.21 -81.04 17.65
C ALA A 2 -5.46 -80.30 17.19
N LYS A 3 -6.21 -79.72 18.14
CA LYS A 3 -7.01 -78.51 17.90
C LYS A 3 -7.34 -77.85 19.23
N ASP A 4 -6.48 -76.93 19.62
CA ASP A 4 -6.71 -75.99 20.71
C ASP A 4 -7.89 -75.07 20.37
N LYS A 5 -8.84 -74.96 21.30
CA LYS A 5 -9.87 -73.93 21.35
C LYS A 5 -9.36 -72.83 22.26
N GLU A 6 -9.09 -71.65 21.73
CA GLU A 6 -8.94 -70.45 22.56
C GLU A 6 -9.74 -69.27 22.00
N LYS A 7 -10.55 -68.68 22.91
CA LYS A 7 -11.13 -67.33 22.97
C LYS A 7 -12.17 -66.90 21.94
N GLN A 8 -13.43 -67.09 22.35
CA GLN A 8 -14.42 -66.00 22.32
C GLN A 8 -14.03 -64.97 23.40
N ASN A 9 -13.89 -63.69 23.01
CA ASN A 9 -14.05 -62.56 23.93
C ASN A 9 -14.61 -61.36 23.15
N THR A 10 -15.91 -61.16 23.31
CA THR A 10 -16.60 -59.85 23.45
C THR A 10 -16.18 -58.72 22.51
N GLU A 11 -16.92 -58.57 21.41
CA GLU A 11 -16.98 -57.35 20.61
C GLU A 11 -17.78 -56.26 21.36
N ASN A 12 -17.14 -55.12 21.62
CA ASN A 12 -17.81 -53.85 21.97
C ASN A 12 -17.94 -52.99 20.69
N PRO A 13 -19.11 -52.43 20.35
CA PRO A 13 -19.34 -51.77 19.06
C PRO A 13 -19.19 -50.25 19.19
N SER A 14 -18.02 -49.65 18.92
CA SER A 14 -17.95 -48.19 18.65
C SER A 14 -16.61 -47.57 18.21
N SER A 15 -15.47 -48.27 18.12
CA SER A 15 -14.18 -47.59 17.82
C SER A 15 -13.30 -48.18 16.70
N LEU A 16 -13.68 -49.30 16.09
CA LEU A 16 -12.82 -50.04 15.15
C LEU A 16 -13.20 -49.87 13.67
N SER A 17 -13.62 -48.67 13.26
CA SER A 17 -13.94 -48.35 11.85
C SER A 17 -12.82 -47.59 11.12
N CYS A 18 -11.60 -47.62 11.68
CA CYS A 18 -10.48 -46.80 11.23
C CYS A 18 -9.24 -47.59 10.77
N LEU A 19 -9.37 -48.91 10.66
CA LEU A 19 -8.28 -49.85 10.39
C LEU A 19 -8.45 -50.54 9.03
N LYS A 20 -9.06 -49.87 8.04
CA LYS A 20 -9.30 -50.46 6.73
C LYS A 20 -8.50 -49.72 5.68
N ASN A 21 -7.29 -50.21 5.42
CA ASN A 21 -6.38 -49.71 4.38
C ASN A 21 -7.12 -49.48 3.05
N ILE A 22 -7.23 -48.23 2.63
CA ILE A 22 -7.77 -47.82 1.33
C ILE A 22 -6.85 -48.29 0.18
N SER A 23 -7.48 -48.59 -0.96
CA SER A 23 -6.84 -49.08 -2.18
C SER A 23 -5.81 -48.11 -2.75
N PHE A 24 -4.70 -48.69 -3.22
CA PHE A 24 -3.54 -48.07 -3.88
C PHE A 24 -3.80 -46.89 -4.86
N PRO A 25 -4.84 -46.86 -5.72
CA PRO A 25 -5.05 -45.75 -6.67
C PRO A 25 -5.49 -44.42 -6.03
N PHE A 26 -6.16 -44.45 -4.87
CA PHE A 26 -6.64 -43.21 -4.23
C PHE A 26 -5.50 -42.41 -3.61
N ASN A 27 -4.51 -43.09 -3.04
CA ASN A 27 -3.38 -42.45 -2.35
C ASN A 27 -2.41 -41.78 -3.34
N THR A 28 -2.20 -42.38 -4.51
CA THR A 28 -1.35 -41.79 -5.57
C THR A 28 -1.98 -40.54 -6.17
N THR A 29 -3.27 -40.56 -6.48
CA THR A 29 -3.99 -39.36 -6.95
C THR A 29 -3.98 -38.25 -5.92
N PHE A 30 -4.21 -38.58 -4.63
CA PHE A 30 -4.16 -37.61 -3.54
C PHE A 30 -2.77 -36.97 -3.38
N LEU A 31 -1.70 -37.77 -3.46
CA LEU A 31 -0.33 -37.28 -3.39
C LEU A 31 0.01 -36.35 -4.57
N ILE A 32 -0.38 -36.71 -5.79
CA ILE A 32 -0.16 -35.88 -6.98
C ILE A 32 -0.91 -34.55 -6.84
N ALA A 33 -2.19 -34.59 -6.43
CA ALA A 33 -2.98 -33.38 -6.22
C ALA A 33 -2.33 -32.46 -5.17
N ASN A 34 -1.93 -33.00 -4.01
CA ASN A 34 -1.26 -32.21 -2.97
C ASN A 34 0.10 -31.66 -3.42
N ALA A 35 0.85 -32.38 -4.26
CA ALA A 35 2.09 -31.88 -4.84
C ALA A 35 1.87 -30.68 -5.76
N ILE A 36 0.84 -30.73 -6.61
CA ILE A 36 0.46 -29.60 -7.46
C ILE A 36 0.03 -28.41 -6.58
N PHE A 37 -0.78 -28.65 -5.55
CA PHE A 37 -1.19 -27.60 -4.61
C PHE A 37 -0.02 -27.00 -3.83
N LEU A 38 0.99 -27.80 -3.45
CA LEU A 38 2.19 -27.31 -2.78
C LEU A 38 3.01 -26.39 -3.70
N VAL A 39 3.26 -26.81 -4.94
CA VAL A 39 4.04 -26.01 -5.90
C VAL A 39 3.32 -24.69 -6.20
N THR A 40 2.02 -24.74 -6.45
CA THR A 40 1.22 -23.55 -6.75
C THR A 40 1.13 -22.60 -5.55
N SER A 41 0.83 -23.10 -4.35
CA SER A 41 0.76 -22.27 -3.14
C SER A 41 2.12 -21.68 -2.74
N ALA A 42 3.21 -22.42 -2.88
CA ALA A 42 4.56 -21.91 -2.64
C ALA A 42 4.95 -20.80 -3.64
N PHE A 43 4.66 -20.99 -4.92
CA PHE A 43 4.86 -19.95 -5.93
C PHE A 43 4.04 -18.68 -5.63
N TRP A 44 2.76 -18.83 -5.28
CA TRP A 44 1.91 -17.72 -4.86
C TRP A 44 2.42 -17.04 -3.59
N PHE A 45 2.86 -17.80 -2.58
CA PHE A 45 3.40 -17.23 -1.36
C PHE A 45 4.68 -16.42 -1.62
N VAL A 46 5.61 -16.95 -2.42
CA VAL A 46 6.85 -16.26 -2.80
C VAL A 46 6.54 -15.02 -3.61
N THR A 47 5.70 -15.10 -4.65
CA THR A 47 5.36 -13.94 -5.48
C THR A 47 4.68 -12.84 -4.67
N VAL A 48 3.69 -13.17 -3.84
CA VAL A 48 2.98 -12.19 -2.99
C VAL A 48 3.88 -11.63 -1.90
N SER A 49 4.76 -12.43 -1.30
CA SER A 49 5.73 -11.96 -0.30
C SER A 49 6.80 -11.06 -0.92
N THR A 50 7.26 -11.38 -2.13
CA THR A 50 8.21 -10.55 -2.88
C THR A 50 7.55 -9.24 -3.31
N LEU A 51 6.29 -9.30 -3.72
CA LEU A 51 5.48 -8.11 -3.99
C LEU A 51 5.32 -7.28 -2.72
N HIS A 52 4.94 -7.88 -1.58
CA HIS A 52 4.81 -7.16 -0.31
C HIS A 52 6.12 -6.50 0.14
N TYR A 53 7.27 -7.16 -0.06
CA TYR A 53 8.58 -6.59 0.27
C TYR A 53 8.97 -5.44 -0.66
N ARG A 54 8.64 -5.55 -1.96
CA ARG A 54 8.96 -4.54 -2.98
C ARG A 54 7.99 -3.37 -2.98
N THR A 55 6.77 -3.58 -2.52
CA THR A 55 5.76 -2.54 -2.45
C THR A 55 5.94 -1.67 -1.23
N ASP A 56 5.82 -0.36 -1.44
CA ASP A 56 5.69 0.62 -0.37
C ASP A 56 4.55 0.27 0.60
N GLU A 57 4.53 0.91 1.79
CA GLU A 57 3.49 0.75 2.83
C GLU A 57 2.05 0.80 2.28
N CYS A 58 1.89 1.37 1.09
CA CYS A 58 0.61 1.58 0.47
C CYS A 58 -0.12 0.34 -0.04
N ASN A 59 0.59 -0.59 -0.64
CA ASN A 59 -0.05 -1.80 -1.15
C ASN A 59 -0.22 -2.87 -0.05
N ARG A 60 0.21 -2.57 1.18
CA ARG A 60 0.16 -3.48 2.32
C ARG A 60 -1.27 -3.90 2.68
N LEU A 61 -2.25 -3.03 2.47
CA LEU A 61 -3.67 -3.33 2.68
C LEU A 61 -4.17 -4.47 1.78
N VAL A 62 -3.60 -4.57 0.57
CA VAL A 62 -3.94 -5.57 -0.45
C VAL A 62 -3.06 -6.81 -0.29
N THR A 63 -1.76 -6.63 -0.09
CA THR A 63 -0.81 -7.75 -0.07
C THR A 63 -0.86 -8.55 1.25
N THR A 64 -1.14 -7.93 2.39
CA THR A 64 -1.22 -8.60 3.70
C THR A 64 -2.26 -9.73 3.77
N PRO A 65 -3.54 -9.52 3.39
CA PRO A 65 -4.52 -10.62 3.38
C PRO A 65 -4.14 -11.71 2.38
N GLY A 66 -3.49 -11.36 1.26
CA GLY A 66 -2.99 -12.31 0.27
C GLY A 66 -1.88 -13.23 0.81
N ILE A 67 -0.97 -12.70 1.63
CA ILE A 67 0.07 -13.51 2.31
C ILE A 67 -0.58 -14.50 3.28
N PHE A 68 -1.52 -14.03 4.10
CA PHE A 68 -2.17 -14.86 5.11
C PHE A 68 -2.92 -16.04 4.47
N VAL A 69 -3.65 -15.81 3.38
CA VAL A 69 -4.35 -16.85 2.61
C VAL A 69 -3.34 -17.84 1.99
N SER A 70 -2.28 -17.33 1.36
CA SER A 70 -1.25 -18.18 0.73
C SER A 70 -0.50 -19.06 1.74
N PHE A 71 -0.14 -18.49 2.89
CA PHE A 71 0.51 -19.23 3.97
C PHE A 71 -0.41 -20.31 4.56
N SER A 72 -1.69 -19.99 4.78
CA SER A 72 -2.67 -20.95 5.29
C SER A 72 -2.83 -22.15 4.34
N LEU A 73 -2.87 -21.90 3.03
CA LEU A 73 -2.91 -22.97 2.02
C LEU A 73 -1.66 -23.84 2.05
N LEU A 74 -0.48 -23.26 2.23
CA LEU A 74 0.77 -24.01 2.35
C LEU A 74 0.74 -24.96 3.57
N VAL A 75 0.30 -24.47 4.73
CA VAL A 75 0.14 -25.31 5.94
C VAL A 75 -0.84 -26.47 5.72
N MET A 76 -1.95 -26.22 5.03
CA MET A 76 -2.91 -27.27 4.67
C MET A 76 -2.27 -28.35 3.80
N THR A 77 -1.46 -27.98 2.81
CA THR A 77 -0.76 -28.97 1.96
C THR A 77 0.25 -29.81 2.73
N LEU A 78 1.02 -29.21 3.66
CA LEU A 78 1.94 -29.96 4.52
C LEU A 78 1.21 -30.96 5.41
N THR A 79 0.06 -30.56 5.95
CA THR A 79 -0.80 -31.45 6.74
C THR A 79 -1.37 -32.59 5.88
N GLY A 80 -1.64 -32.34 4.59
CA GLY A 80 -2.04 -33.37 3.62
C GLY A 80 -0.94 -34.40 3.36
N PHE A 81 0.31 -33.98 3.19
CA PHE A 81 1.45 -34.91 3.07
C PHE A 81 1.67 -35.72 4.36
N TYR A 82 1.54 -35.07 5.52
CA TYR A 82 1.58 -35.75 6.82
C TYR A 82 0.47 -36.82 6.91
N ALA A 83 -0.75 -36.51 6.47
CA ALA A 83 -1.86 -37.46 6.41
C ALA A 83 -1.55 -38.69 5.55
N ALA A 84 -1.01 -38.47 4.35
CA ALA A 84 -0.65 -39.52 3.42
C ALA A 84 0.50 -40.41 3.95
N TYR A 85 1.43 -39.83 4.71
CA TYR A 85 2.55 -40.56 5.31
C TYR A 85 2.08 -41.61 6.33
N PHE A 86 1.16 -41.24 7.24
CA PHE A 86 0.67 -42.14 8.29
C PHE A 86 -0.34 -43.19 7.81
N LYS A 87 -0.82 -43.09 6.55
CA LYS A 87 -1.79 -44.03 5.95
C LYS A 87 -3.02 -44.32 6.82
N SER A 88 -3.42 -43.36 7.67
CA SER A 88 -4.53 -43.54 8.61
C SER A 88 -5.79 -42.85 8.13
N ASP A 89 -6.90 -43.58 8.10
CA ASP A 89 -8.18 -43.07 7.59
C ASP A 89 -8.73 -41.92 8.46
N CYS A 90 -8.45 -41.94 9.77
CA CYS A 90 -8.87 -40.88 10.70
C CYS A 90 -8.27 -39.54 10.28
N LEU A 91 -6.98 -39.54 10.00
CA LEU A 91 -6.23 -38.33 9.74
C LEU A 91 -6.61 -37.73 8.38
N PHE A 92 -6.91 -38.57 7.38
CA PHE A 92 -7.52 -38.12 6.13
C PHE A 92 -8.89 -37.46 6.35
N ARG A 93 -9.79 -38.08 7.14
CA ARG A 93 -11.11 -37.50 7.44
C ARG A 93 -10.99 -36.16 8.15
N ILE A 94 -10.09 -36.06 9.13
CA ILE A 94 -9.82 -34.80 9.84
C ILE A 94 -9.27 -33.75 8.88
N HIS A 95 -8.32 -34.11 8.01
CA HIS A 95 -7.74 -33.19 7.02
C HIS A 95 -8.82 -32.62 6.07
N PHE A 96 -9.67 -33.46 5.50
CA PHE A 96 -10.76 -32.99 4.62
C PHE A 96 -11.78 -32.13 5.38
N PHE A 97 -12.06 -32.44 6.65
CA PHE A 97 -12.93 -31.62 7.47
C PHE A 97 -12.34 -30.22 7.72
N ILE A 98 -11.05 -30.13 8.05
CA ILE A 98 -10.36 -28.84 8.22
C ILE A 98 -10.35 -28.07 6.89
N PHE A 99 -10.11 -28.73 5.77
CA PHE A 99 -10.14 -28.09 4.44
C PHE A 99 -11.52 -27.54 4.10
N PHE A 100 -12.59 -28.29 4.41
CA PHE A 100 -13.96 -27.82 4.24
C PHE A 100 -14.27 -26.59 5.10
N LEU A 101 -13.87 -26.59 6.38
CA LEU A 101 -14.04 -25.44 7.26
C LEU A 101 -13.28 -24.21 6.74
N TRP A 102 -12.04 -24.39 6.26
CA TRP A 102 -11.27 -23.31 5.66
C TRP A 102 -11.95 -22.72 4.42
N MET A 103 -12.44 -23.58 3.52
CA MET A 103 -13.17 -23.16 2.32
C MET A 103 -14.44 -22.40 2.69
N PHE A 104 -15.19 -22.87 3.70
CA PHE A 104 -16.38 -22.19 4.20
C PHE A 104 -16.04 -20.79 4.72
N VAL A 105 -14.96 -20.63 5.50
CA VAL A 105 -14.52 -19.32 6.01
C VAL A 105 -14.16 -18.37 4.86
N VAL A 106 -13.41 -18.85 3.85
CA VAL A 106 -13.03 -18.03 2.69
C VAL A 106 -14.27 -17.60 1.90
N VAL A 107 -15.20 -18.51 1.63
CA VAL A 107 -16.46 -18.19 0.94
C VAL A 107 -17.33 -17.24 1.75
N ALA A 108 -17.50 -17.46 3.04
CA ALA A 108 -18.26 -16.57 3.91
C ALA A 108 -17.67 -15.15 3.92
N LYS A 109 -16.34 -15.02 3.93
CA LYS A 109 -15.66 -13.72 3.80
C LYS A 109 -15.88 -13.08 2.43
N ALA A 110 -15.81 -13.84 1.35
CA ALA A 110 -16.08 -13.32 0.01
C ALA A 110 -17.52 -12.86 -0.15
N VAL A 111 -18.50 -13.65 0.31
CA VAL A 111 -19.93 -13.30 0.31
C VAL A 111 -20.16 -12.06 1.16
N PHE A 112 -19.53 -11.96 2.34
CA PHE A 112 -19.63 -10.77 3.17
C PHE A 112 -19.14 -9.51 2.44
N VAL A 113 -17.97 -9.56 1.80
CA VAL A 113 -17.44 -8.43 1.01
C VAL A 113 -18.37 -8.08 -0.15
N TYR A 114 -18.90 -9.08 -0.86
CA TYR A 114 -19.87 -8.88 -1.94
C TYR A 114 -21.16 -8.21 -1.44
N CYS A 115 -21.70 -8.65 -0.30
CA CYS A 115 -22.87 -8.02 0.31
C CYS A 115 -22.58 -6.58 0.73
N LEU A 116 -21.38 -6.28 1.23
CA LEU A 116 -20.98 -4.91 1.56
C LEU A 116 -20.94 -4.01 0.33
N GLU A 117 -20.57 -4.55 -0.83
CA GLU A 117 -20.56 -3.81 -2.09
C GLU A 117 -21.99 -3.47 -2.54
N GLN A 118 -22.92 -4.43 -2.43
CA GLN A 118 -24.31 -4.25 -2.84
C GLN A 118 -25.11 -3.30 -1.92
N GLU A 119 -24.70 -3.13 -0.66
CA GLU A 119 -25.35 -2.21 0.29
C GLU A 119 -25.14 -0.73 -0.08
N THR A 120 -24.34 -0.43 -1.10
CA THR A 120 -24.14 0.94 -1.58
C THR A 120 -25.32 1.39 -2.44
N ASN A 121 -26.02 2.44 -2.00
CA ASN A 121 -26.98 3.18 -2.82
C ASN A 121 -26.26 4.39 -3.44
N PRO A 122 -25.59 4.25 -4.60
CA PRO A 122 -24.89 5.37 -5.21
C PRO A 122 -25.89 6.46 -5.60
N ARG A 123 -25.60 7.71 -5.23
CA ARG A 123 -26.38 8.86 -5.69
C ARG A 123 -25.71 9.41 -6.94
N LEU A 124 -26.47 9.66 -8.00
CA LEU A 124 -25.92 10.37 -9.16
C LEU A 124 -25.64 11.81 -8.75
N PHE A 125 -24.42 12.28 -8.99
CA PHE A 125 -24.11 13.69 -8.79
C PHE A 125 -24.84 14.52 -9.88
N PRO A 126 -25.57 15.59 -9.53
CA PRO A 126 -26.46 16.30 -10.45
C PRO A 126 -25.75 16.74 -11.74
N GLY A 127 -26.27 16.34 -12.90
CA GLY A 127 -25.72 16.71 -14.21
C GLY A 127 -24.48 15.89 -14.65
N THR A 128 -24.14 14.81 -13.96
CA THR A 128 -22.96 13.98 -14.25
C THR A 128 -23.31 12.49 -14.24
N LYS A 129 -22.45 11.64 -14.82
CA LYS A 129 -22.58 10.17 -14.73
C LYS A 129 -21.80 9.57 -13.55
N ILE A 130 -21.29 10.42 -12.66
CA ILE A 130 -20.47 9.99 -11.53
C ILE A 130 -21.37 9.61 -10.36
N ASN A 131 -21.16 8.40 -9.86
CA ASN A 131 -21.80 7.91 -8.65
C ASN A 131 -21.06 8.44 -7.42
N GLU A 132 -21.76 9.19 -6.57
CA GLU A 132 -21.26 9.63 -5.27
C GLU A 132 -21.60 8.59 -4.20
N TYR A 133 -20.57 8.12 -3.50
CA TYR A 133 -20.68 7.19 -2.38
C TYR A 133 -20.49 7.97 -1.09
N ARG A 134 -21.57 8.17 -0.33
CA ARG A 134 -21.51 8.88 0.95
C ARG A 134 -21.24 7.90 2.07
N PHE A 135 -20.31 8.25 2.95
CA PHE A 135 -19.93 7.42 4.08
C PHE A 135 -21.09 7.13 5.05
N ASP A 136 -22.07 8.03 5.10
CA ASP A 136 -23.27 7.89 5.92
C ASP A 136 -24.22 6.78 5.45
N ASP A 137 -24.09 6.33 4.21
CA ASP A 137 -24.97 5.32 3.63
C ASP A 137 -24.46 3.88 3.90
N TYR A 138 -23.26 3.71 4.49
CA TYR A 138 -22.72 2.39 4.87
C TYR A 138 -23.25 1.90 6.22
N SER A 139 -23.39 0.58 6.37
CA SER A 139 -23.81 -0.07 7.62
C SER A 139 -22.88 0.28 8.80
N GLY A 140 -23.45 0.36 10.00
CA GLY A 140 -22.75 0.86 11.18
C GLY A 140 -21.49 0.08 11.57
N TRP A 141 -21.39 -1.19 11.15
CA TRP A 141 -20.17 -1.98 11.33
C TRP A 141 -19.04 -1.54 10.39
N VAL A 142 -19.32 -1.36 9.09
CA VAL A 142 -18.33 -0.87 8.09
C VAL A 142 -17.85 0.51 8.48
N ARG A 143 -18.79 1.36 8.90
CA ARG A 143 -18.49 2.71 9.37
C ARG A 143 -17.45 2.69 10.49
N ARG A 144 -17.62 1.83 11.50
CA ARG A 144 -16.66 1.69 12.62
C ARG A 144 -15.31 1.07 12.20
N LEU A 145 -15.28 0.23 11.17
CA LEU A 145 -14.05 -0.35 10.66
C LEU A 145 -13.20 0.68 9.87
N VAL A 146 -13.85 1.53 9.08
CA VAL A 146 -13.19 2.55 8.25
C VAL A 146 -12.91 3.85 9.04
N ILE A 147 -13.66 4.16 10.11
CA ILE A 147 -13.46 5.31 11.03
C ILE A 147 -12.19 5.20 11.88
N LYS A 148 -11.44 4.09 11.82
CA LYS A 148 -10.12 4.06 12.47
C LYS A 148 -9.21 5.09 11.80
N ASP A 149 -9.06 6.25 12.44
CA ASP A 149 -8.31 7.40 11.92
C ASP A 149 -6.88 7.03 11.51
N ASP A 150 -6.29 6.04 12.19
CA ASP A 150 -4.97 5.49 11.89
C ASP A 150 -4.92 4.72 10.56
N GLU A 151 -5.95 3.95 10.23
CA GLU A 151 -6.06 3.18 8.99
C GLU A 151 -6.37 4.09 7.78
N TRP A 152 -7.34 5.01 7.91
CA TRP A 152 -7.66 5.98 6.84
C TRP A 152 -6.49 6.93 6.57
N TYR A 153 -5.76 7.36 7.60
CA TYR A 153 -4.57 8.20 7.45
C TYR A 153 -3.48 7.52 6.61
N ARG A 154 -3.29 6.19 6.73
CA ARG A 154 -2.36 5.42 5.89
C ARG A 154 -2.84 5.38 4.44
N THR A 155 -4.11 5.05 4.19
CA THR A 155 -4.70 5.01 2.84
C THR A 155 -4.75 6.38 2.15
N ARG A 156 -4.86 7.47 2.91
CA ARG A 156 -4.78 8.82 2.35
C ARG A 156 -3.35 9.18 1.93
N ARG A 157 -2.35 8.92 2.79
CA ARG A 157 -0.92 9.21 2.48
C ARG A 157 -0.47 8.51 1.21
N CYS A 158 -0.89 7.27 1.04
CA CYS A 158 -0.89 6.49 -0.19
C CYS A 158 -1.35 7.24 -1.45
N LEU A 159 -2.62 7.67 -1.46
CA LEU A 159 -3.25 8.29 -2.63
C LEU A 159 -2.57 9.60 -3.02
N VAL A 160 -2.04 10.32 -2.03
CA VAL A 160 -1.24 11.53 -2.23
C VAL A 160 0.15 11.20 -2.76
N LYS A 161 0.83 10.17 -2.22
CA LYS A 161 2.15 9.73 -2.67
C LYS A 161 2.14 9.28 -4.13
N ASP A 162 1.11 8.54 -4.54
CA ASP A 162 0.98 8.02 -5.91
C ASP A 162 0.42 9.06 -6.89
N ASN A 163 0.19 10.29 -6.43
CA ASN A 163 -0.30 11.40 -7.26
C ASN A 163 -1.54 10.99 -8.08
N VAL A 164 -2.44 10.18 -7.49
CA VAL A 164 -3.57 9.58 -8.20
C VAL A 164 -4.46 10.65 -8.83
N CYS A 165 -4.68 11.76 -8.12
CA CYS A 165 -5.44 12.90 -8.64
C CYS A 165 -4.78 13.47 -9.90
N ASN A 166 -3.48 13.77 -9.84
CA ASN A 166 -2.74 14.31 -10.98
C ASN A 166 -2.68 13.32 -12.14
N ASN A 167 -2.57 12.02 -11.89
CA ASN A 167 -2.60 10.99 -12.93
C ASN A 167 -3.98 10.86 -13.60
N LEU A 168 -5.07 11.04 -12.85
CA LEU A 168 -6.43 11.06 -13.40
C LEU A 168 -6.66 12.30 -14.29
N PHE A 169 -6.13 13.46 -13.89
CA PHE A 169 -6.23 14.69 -14.68
C PHE A 169 -5.24 14.75 -15.86
N SER A 170 -4.00 14.28 -15.68
CA SER A 170 -2.91 14.41 -16.65
C SER A 170 -2.99 13.38 -17.78
N ASN A 171 -3.51 12.18 -17.53
CA ASN A 171 -3.59 11.15 -18.58
C ASN A 171 -4.64 11.46 -19.65
N GLN A 172 -5.53 12.45 -19.41
CA GLN A 172 -6.62 12.72 -20.35
C GLN A 172 -6.69 14.15 -20.88
N ASN A 173 -5.81 15.09 -20.51
CA ASN A 173 -5.80 16.47 -21.05
C ASN A 173 -7.22 17.06 -21.17
N MET A 174 -8.07 16.74 -20.20
CA MET A 174 -9.52 16.76 -20.36
C MET A 174 -10.11 18.01 -19.71
N SER A 175 -11.14 18.56 -20.34
CA SER A 175 -11.94 19.61 -19.73
C SER A 175 -12.80 19.06 -18.60
N ALA A 176 -13.19 19.90 -17.63
CA ALA A 176 -14.02 19.47 -16.50
C ALA A 176 -15.33 18.79 -16.95
N ALA A 177 -15.92 19.22 -18.08
CA ALA A 177 -17.14 18.65 -18.63
C ALA A 177 -16.97 17.20 -19.12
N GLU A 178 -15.80 16.86 -19.66
CA GLU A 178 -15.49 15.50 -20.14
C GLU A 178 -15.19 14.55 -18.98
N PHE A 179 -14.57 15.07 -17.91
CA PHE A 179 -14.35 14.32 -16.67
C PHE A 179 -15.68 13.86 -16.05
N TYR A 180 -16.70 14.72 -16.03
CA TYR A 180 -18.03 14.40 -15.48
C TYR A 180 -18.81 13.35 -16.27
N GLN A 181 -18.37 13.02 -17.48
CA GLN A 181 -18.97 11.97 -18.31
C GLN A 181 -18.22 10.64 -18.22
N MET A 182 -17.08 10.58 -17.51
CA MET A 182 -16.33 9.34 -17.33
C MET A 182 -17.01 8.40 -16.33
N ASN A 183 -17.02 7.12 -16.70
CA ASN A 183 -17.57 6.06 -15.86
C ASN A 183 -16.48 5.53 -14.93
N LEU A 184 -16.31 6.19 -13.79
CA LEU A 184 -15.38 5.78 -12.75
C LEU A 184 -16.01 4.64 -11.95
N THR A 185 -15.48 3.41 -12.09
CA THR A 185 -15.84 2.32 -11.17
C THR A 185 -15.28 2.63 -9.79
N PRO A 186 -16.04 2.43 -8.69
CA PRO A 186 -15.47 2.49 -7.36
C PRO A 186 -14.23 1.59 -7.32
N ILE A 187 -13.14 2.15 -6.79
CA ILE A 187 -11.78 1.62 -6.76
C ILE A 187 -11.75 0.07 -6.80
N GLN A 188 -11.16 -0.49 -7.85
CA GLN A 188 -10.95 -1.94 -8.02
C GLN A 188 -10.04 -2.49 -6.90
N ILE A 189 -10.61 -2.79 -5.74
CA ILE A 189 -9.93 -3.47 -4.65
C ILE A 189 -10.74 -4.76 -4.35
N PHE A 190 -10.24 -5.86 -4.94
CA PHE A 190 -10.55 -7.30 -4.75
C PHE A 190 -11.82 -7.87 -5.42
N VAL A 191 -11.82 -9.05 -6.07
CA VAL A 191 -11.24 -10.37 -5.70
C VAL A 191 -10.88 -11.18 -6.97
N PHE A 192 -9.70 -11.85 -7.02
CA PHE A 192 -9.23 -13.01 -7.85
C PHE A 192 -9.76 -13.26 -9.31
N PRO A 193 -9.01 -13.93 -10.20
CA PRO A 193 -8.59 -13.39 -11.48
C PRO A 193 -9.35 -14.00 -12.66
N VAL A 194 -10.10 -13.19 -13.41
CA VAL A 194 -10.52 -13.59 -14.79
C VAL A 194 -10.02 -12.60 -15.86
N LYS A 195 -9.26 -11.56 -15.45
CA LYS A 195 -8.56 -10.64 -16.38
C LYS A 195 -7.03 -10.68 -16.28
N PHE A 196 -6.47 -11.51 -15.40
CA PHE A 196 -5.05 -11.50 -15.05
C PHE A 196 -4.11 -12.07 -16.12
N TRP A 197 -4.62 -12.83 -17.10
CA TRP A 197 -3.78 -13.44 -18.14
C TRP A 197 -3.47 -12.50 -19.32
N GLY A 198 -4.32 -11.50 -19.59
CA GLY A 198 -4.13 -10.58 -20.73
C GLY A 198 -3.18 -9.40 -20.47
N ASP A 199 -3.10 -8.95 -19.22
CA ASP A 199 -2.33 -7.75 -18.84
C ASP A 199 -0.93 -8.06 -18.28
N PHE A 200 -0.69 -9.30 -17.85
CA PHE A 200 0.60 -9.74 -17.30
C PHE A 200 1.72 -9.75 -18.35
N CYS A 201 1.42 -10.07 -19.63
CA CYS A 201 2.39 -9.91 -20.73
C CYS A 201 2.59 -8.45 -21.16
N ARG A 202 1.64 -7.54 -20.91
CA ARG A 202 1.74 -6.12 -21.31
C ARG A 202 2.52 -5.27 -20.30
N ARG A 203 2.58 -5.69 -19.03
CA ARG A 203 3.35 -5.03 -17.95
C ARG A 203 4.83 -5.40 -17.89
N LEU A 204 5.28 -6.41 -18.63
CA LEU A 204 6.70 -6.78 -18.71
C LEU A 204 7.50 -5.92 -19.70
N CYS A 205 6.83 -5.10 -20.53
CA CYS A 205 7.45 -4.04 -21.33
C CYS A 205 6.93 -2.65 -20.90
N GLY A 206 7.77 -1.90 -20.21
CA GLY A 206 7.83 -0.43 -20.29
C GLY A 206 6.69 0.38 -19.67
N ASN A 207 6.84 0.79 -18.42
CA ASN A 207 7.07 2.21 -18.10
C ASN A 207 7.42 2.33 -16.61
N MET A 208 8.71 2.47 -16.33
CA MET A 208 9.13 3.16 -15.11
C MET A 208 8.61 4.59 -15.23
N SER A 209 7.47 4.89 -14.63
CA SER A 209 7.15 6.28 -14.33
C SER A 209 8.15 6.71 -13.28
N GLY A 210 9.23 7.34 -13.73
CA GLY A 210 10.23 7.92 -12.87
C GLY A 210 9.54 8.83 -11.86
N ARG A 211 9.82 8.59 -10.58
CA ARG A 211 9.64 9.60 -9.55
C ARG A 211 10.31 10.86 -10.10
N LYS A 212 9.53 11.90 -10.42
CA LYS A 212 10.10 13.24 -10.60
C LYS A 212 10.48 13.69 -9.20
N GLU A 213 11.65 13.24 -8.77
CA GLU A 213 12.31 13.79 -7.60
C GLU A 213 12.46 15.28 -7.89
N THR A 214 11.90 16.12 -7.02
CA THR A 214 12.34 17.51 -6.98
C THR A 214 13.85 17.44 -6.78
N VAL A 215 14.61 18.06 -7.68
CA VAL A 215 16.09 18.01 -7.70
C VAL A 215 16.70 18.43 -6.34
N LEU A 216 15.91 19.12 -5.51
CA LEU A 216 16.25 19.53 -4.15
C LEU A 216 15.61 18.60 -3.10
N ASP A 217 16.46 17.93 -2.33
CA ASP A 217 16.06 17.07 -1.20
C ASP A 217 15.98 17.90 0.10
N LEU A 218 14.82 18.53 0.33
CA LEU A 218 14.57 19.36 1.52
C LEU A 218 14.49 18.56 2.83
N ALA A 219 14.34 17.24 2.77
CA ALA A 219 14.28 16.39 3.96
C ALA A 219 15.54 16.50 4.83
N LYS A 220 16.70 16.74 4.19
CA LYS A 220 18.00 16.90 4.85
C LYS A 220 18.15 18.20 5.65
N PHE A 221 17.26 19.16 5.40
CA PHE A 221 17.29 20.50 5.97
C PHE A 221 16.15 20.76 6.97
N VAL A 222 15.31 19.75 7.25
CA VAL A 222 14.32 19.84 8.32
C VAL A 222 15.03 20.03 9.67
N ASP A 223 14.51 20.95 10.48
CA ASP A 223 15.07 21.43 11.74
C ASP A 223 16.45 22.10 11.63
N LYS A 224 16.86 22.50 10.42
CA LYS A 224 18.06 23.32 10.19
C LYS A 224 17.71 24.74 9.75
N GLY A 225 18.66 25.65 9.96
CA GLY A 225 18.58 27.00 9.43
C GLY A 225 18.66 27.00 7.90
N VAL A 226 17.67 27.64 7.27
CA VAL A 226 17.63 27.83 5.82
C VAL A 226 17.40 29.29 5.50
N GLN A 227 18.04 29.74 4.43
CA GLN A 227 17.82 31.01 3.80
C GLN A 227 16.98 30.81 2.54
N VAL A 228 15.89 31.56 2.44
CA VAL A 228 14.92 31.49 1.35
C VAL A 228 14.85 32.83 0.65
N LYS A 229 15.10 32.85 -0.66
CA LYS A 229 14.83 34.02 -1.51
C LYS A 229 13.47 33.83 -2.18
N LEU A 230 12.59 34.80 -1.97
CA LEU A 230 11.25 34.84 -2.54
C LEU A 230 11.21 35.74 -3.79
N THR A 231 10.21 35.49 -4.63
CA THR A 231 9.90 36.31 -5.79
C THR A 231 9.73 37.77 -5.39
N GLY A 232 10.25 38.65 -6.23
CA GLY A 232 10.30 40.08 -5.93
C GLY A 232 11.50 40.45 -5.05
N GLY A 233 12.41 39.54 -4.70
CA GLY A 233 13.73 39.78 -4.09
C GLY A 233 13.79 39.63 -2.57
N ARG A 234 12.73 39.14 -1.90
CA ARG A 234 12.67 39.17 -0.42
C ARG A 234 13.54 38.05 0.10
N GLN A 235 14.30 38.31 1.16
CA GLN A 235 15.19 37.34 1.73
C GLN A 235 14.77 37.06 3.17
N VAL A 236 14.49 35.79 3.46
CA VAL A 236 14.01 35.35 4.77
C VAL A 236 14.89 34.20 5.24
N THR A 237 15.35 34.27 6.47
CA THR A 237 16.10 33.19 7.13
C THR A 237 15.27 32.65 8.28
N GLY A 238 15.24 31.33 8.45
CA GLY A 238 14.54 30.69 9.57
C GLY A 238 14.81 29.19 9.63
N THR A 239 14.25 28.52 10.64
CA THR A 239 14.41 27.07 10.82
C THR A 239 13.31 26.34 10.04
N LEU A 240 13.67 25.43 9.13
CA LEU A 240 12.69 24.70 8.33
C LEU A 240 11.95 23.65 9.17
N LYS A 241 10.67 23.86 9.44
CA LYS A 241 9.83 22.90 10.20
C LYS A 241 9.07 21.92 9.31
N GLY A 242 8.81 22.29 8.07
CA GLY A 242 8.09 21.42 7.15
C GLY A 242 8.06 21.97 5.73
N TYR A 243 7.82 21.08 4.78
CA TYR A 243 7.64 21.44 3.38
C TYR A 243 6.61 20.51 2.70
N ASP A 244 6.06 20.96 1.59
CA ASP A 244 5.12 20.22 0.75
C ASP A 244 5.67 20.00 -0.66
N GLN A 245 5.02 19.14 -1.46
CA GLN A 245 5.39 18.85 -2.85
C GLN A 245 5.37 20.09 -3.76
N LEU A 246 4.55 21.09 -3.41
CA LEU A 246 4.49 22.37 -4.11
C LEU A 246 5.56 23.38 -3.63
N LEU A 247 6.55 22.95 -2.84
CA LEU A 247 7.58 23.78 -2.20
C LEU A 247 7.01 24.87 -1.28
N ASN A 248 5.82 24.65 -0.71
CA ASN A 248 5.35 25.48 0.40
C ASN A 248 6.22 25.16 1.62
N LEU A 249 6.85 26.16 2.24
CA LEU A 249 7.79 25.98 3.35
C LEU A 249 7.18 26.56 4.63
N VAL A 250 7.36 25.85 5.74
CA VAL A 250 7.04 26.34 7.08
C VAL A 250 8.37 26.68 7.76
N LEU A 251 8.57 27.97 8.05
CA LEU A 251 9.77 28.46 8.72
C LEU A 251 9.42 28.95 10.11
N ASP A 252 10.17 28.48 11.10
CA ASP A 252 10.07 28.93 12.49
C ASP A 252 11.20 29.92 12.81
N GLU A 253 10.94 30.78 13.79
CA GLU A 253 11.84 31.89 14.18
C GLU A 253 12.33 32.73 12.99
N ALA A 254 11.45 32.94 12.00
CA ALA A 254 11.83 33.55 10.73
C ALA A 254 12.17 35.05 10.88
N VAL A 255 13.19 35.47 10.16
CA VAL A 255 13.70 36.85 10.10
C VAL A 255 13.81 37.27 8.64
N GLU A 256 13.09 38.33 8.27
CA GLU A 256 13.17 38.96 6.95
C GLU A 256 14.24 40.06 6.96
N PHE A 257 15.08 40.08 5.93
CA PHE A 257 16.01 41.18 5.72
C PHE A 257 15.33 42.26 4.87
N VAL A 258 15.27 43.48 5.41
CA VAL A 258 14.67 44.63 4.75
C VAL A 258 15.60 45.10 3.65
N ARG A 259 15.01 45.52 2.52
CA ARG A 259 15.78 46.08 1.41
C ARG A 259 15.89 47.58 1.52
N ASP A 260 16.94 48.11 0.93
CA ASP A 260 17.11 49.54 0.80
C ASP A 260 16.01 50.14 -0.09
N HIS A 261 15.57 51.35 0.24
CA HIS A 261 14.57 52.07 -0.52
C HIS A 261 15.14 52.58 -1.84
N ASP A 262 16.43 52.93 -1.85
CA ASP A 262 17.10 53.55 -3.00
C ASP A 262 17.72 52.52 -3.96
N ASP A 263 18.12 51.35 -3.46
CA ASP A 263 18.71 50.26 -4.26
C ASP A 263 18.06 48.88 -3.93
N PRO A 264 17.10 48.41 -4.75
CA PRO A 264 16.39 47.16 -4.49
C PRO A 264 17.26 45.89 -4.64
N LEU A 265 18.51 46.02 -5.11
CA LEU A 265 19.48 44.93 -5.21
C LEU A 265 20.31 44.76 -3.93
N LYS A 266 20.31 45.75 -3.03
CA LYS A 266 21.02 45.69 -1.75
C LYS A 266 20.07 45.35 -0.61
N THR A 267 20.47 44.34 0.15
CA THR A 267 19.80 43.98 1.39
C THR A 267 20.46 44.78 2.50
N THR A 268 19.69 45.52 3.28
CA THR A 268 20.19 46.31 4.41
C THR A 268 20.38 45.39 5.63
N ASP A 269 21.27 45.73 6.56
CA ASP A 269 21.44 45.02 7.85
C ASP A 269 20.19 45.09 8.77
N GLN A 270 19.18 45.84 8.36
CA GLN A 270 17.92 45.95 9.09
C GLN A 270 17.10 44.67 8.92
N THR A 271 16.84 44.01 10.03
CA THR A 271 16.10 42.74 10.08
C THR A 271 14.75 42.91 10.77
N ARG A 272 13.73 42.19 10.27
CA ARG A 272 12.38 42.14 10.83
C ARG A 272 12.07 40.72 11.28
N ARG A 273 11.75 40.56 12.57
CA ARG A 273 11.31 39.26 13.12
C ARG A 273 9.86 38.99 12.73
N LEU A 274 9.61 37.82 12.14
CA LEU A 274 8.29 37.37 11.70
C LEU A 274 7.77 36.18 12.53
N GLY A 275 8.64 35.42 13.20
CA GLY A 275 8.25 34.26 13.99
C GLY A 275 7.90 33.07 13.09
N LEU A 276 6.78 32.40 13.35
CA LEU A 276 6.33 31.26 12.54
C LEU A 276 5.62 31.75 11.27
N ILE A 277 6.16 31.43 10.10
CA ILE A 277 5.60 31.82 8.81
C ILE A 277 5.46 30.64 7.85
N VAL A 278 4.56 30.81 6.87
CA VAL A 278 4.41 29.89 5.74
C VAL A 278 4.77 30.62 4.45
N CYS A 279 5.84 30.16 3.79
CA CYS A 279 6.26 30.63 2.48
C CYS A 279 5.51 29.85 1.39
N ARG A 280 4.80 30.56 0.52
CA ARG A 280 4.09 29.95 -0.61
C ARG A 280 5.09 29.51 -1.68
N GLY A 281 5.06 28.24 -2.07
CA GLY A 281 6.05 27.66 -2.97
C GLY A 281 6.08 28.25 -4.37
N THR A 282 4.96 28.80 -4.85
CA THR A 282 4.92 29.56 -6.12
C THR A 282 5.77 30.83 -6.10
N ALA A 283 6.16 31.31 -4.91
CA ALA A 283 6.99 32.48 -4.72
C ALA A 283 8.42 32.11 -4.27
N VAL A 284 8.77 30.84 -4.11
CA VAL A 284 10.11 30.43 -3.67
C VAL A 284 11.03 30.35 -4.89
N MET A 285 12.12 31.12 -4.88
CA MET A 285 13.10 31.16 -5.98
C MET A 285 14.36 30.35 -5.64
N LEU A 286 14.85 30.45 -4.40
CA LEU A 286 16.06 29.77 -3.95
C LEU A 286 15.89 29.37 -2.48
N VAL A 287 16.38 28.18 -2.14
CA VAL A 287 16.55 27.70 -0.77
C VAL A 287 18.00 27.26 -0.61
N SER A 288 18.71 27.85 0.35
CA SER A 288 20.08 27.48 0.71
C SER A 288 20.18 27.23 2.22
N PRO A 289 21.01 26.28 2.67
CA PRO A 289 21.31 26.16 4.10
C PRO A 289 22.03 27.43 4.57
N THR A 290 21.83 27.81 5.83
CA THR A 290 22.67 28.82 6.48
C THR A 290 24.05 28.25 6.84
N ASP A 291 24.12 26.94 7.08
CA ASP A 291 25.35 26.26 7.44
C ASP A 291 26.24 26.08 6.21
N GLY A 292 27.44 26.67 6.24
CA GLY A 292 28.44 26.57 5.18
C GLY A 292 28.34 27.63 4.09
N THR A 293 27.47 28.63 4.23
CA THR A 293 27.44 29.81 3.36
C THR A 293 27.94 31.03 4.10
N GLU A 294 29.00 31.66 3.61
CA GLU A 294 29.52 32.94 4.12
C GLU A 294 29.64 33.96 2.99
N GLU A 295 29.52 35.24 3.34
CA GLU A 295 29.78 36.31 2.40
C GLU A 295 31.30 36.45 2.20
N ILE A 296 31.74 36.30 0.95
CA ILE A 296 33.14 36.41 0.57
C ILE A 296 33.37 37.69 -0.22
N ALA A 297 34.56 38.28 -0.07
CA ALA A 297 35.02 39.32 -0.98
C ALA A 297 35.10 38.77 -2.42
N ASN A 298 34.99 39.65 -3.41
CA ASN A 298 35.05 39.26 -4.82
C ASN A 298 36.32 38.43 -5.11
N PRO A 299 36.20 37.13 -5.44
CA PRO A 299 37.35 36.23 -5.56
C PRO A 299 38.17 36.46 -6.84
N PHE A 300 37.71 37.34 -7.74
CA PHE A 300 38.35 37.65 -9.02
C PHE A 300 39.12 38.97 -9.02
N VAL A 301 39.07 39.74 -7.93
CA VAL A 301 39.96 40.88 -7.76
C VAL A 301 41.32 40.29 -7.41
N GLN A 302 42.23 40.24 -8.39
CA GLN A 302 43.63 39.91 -8.12
C GLN A 302 44.13 40.89 -7.06
N SER A 303 44.56 40.38 -5.92
CA SER A 303 45.30 41.16 -4.93
C SER A 303 46.52 41.73 -5.64
N GLU A 304 46.51 43.03 -5.93
CA GLU A 304 47.70 43.74 -6.43
C GLU A 304 48.84 43.43 -5.46
N ALA A 305 49.83 42.70 -5.97
CA ALA A 305 51.03 42.35 -5.23
C ALA A 305 51.72 43.64 -4.79
N VAL A 306 51.76 43.86 -3.48
CA VAL A 306 52.72 44.78 -2.84
C VAL A 306 53.97 43.97 -2.49
#